data_AF-A0A1Y1RHP7-F1
#
_entry.id   AF-A0A1Y1RHP7-F1
#
_cell.length_a   1.000
_cell.length_b   1.000
_cell.length_c   1.000
_cell.angle_alpha   90.00
_cell.angle_beta   90.00
_cell.angle_gamma   90.00
#
_symmetry.space_group_name_H-M   'P 1'
#
loop_
_entity.id
_entity.type
_entity.pdbx_description
1 polymer ?
#
loop_
_entity_poly.entity_id
_entity_poly.type
_entity_poly.pdbx_seq_one_letter_code
_entity_poly.pdbx_strand_id
1 'polypeptide(L)' 'MDNDGVCGNLDNCPTTSNASQLDEDGDGYGDVCDVCNDPDYDEICGYMDNCPSIENPDQLDSDNHERHGQ' A
#
# COMPACT_ATOMS: atom_id res chain seq x y z
N MET A 1 4.15 7.07 -19.68
CA MET A 1 5.57 7.48 -19.58
C MET A 1 5.59 8.84 -18.91
N ASP A 2 5.58 8.78 -17.61
CA ASP A 2 5.66 9.87 -16.63
C ASP A 2 7.09 10.43 -16.45
N ASN A 3 8.08 9.83 -17.14
CA ASN A 3 9.49 10.21 -17.17
C ASN A 3 10.28 9.86 -15.89
N ASP A 4 9.95 8.76 -15.24
CA ASP A 4 10.67 8.27 -14.07
C ASP A 4 11.86 7.34 -14.38
N GLY A 5 11.97 6.89 -15.63
CA GLY A 5 13.04 6.01 -16.10
C GLY A 5 12.68 4.52 -16.15
N VAL A 6 11.45 4.16 -15.78
CA VAL A 6 10.86 2.83 -15.89
C VAL A 6 9.81 2.84 -17.00
N CYS A 7 9.64 1.71 -17.70
CA CYS A 7 8.87 1.68 -18.95
C CYS A 7 8.08 0.38 -19.11
N GLY A 8 6.87 0.52 -19.66
CA GLY A 8 6.06 -0.60 -20.11
C GLY A 8 5.56 -1.45 -18.95
N ASN A 9 5.62 -2.77 -19.09
CA ASN A 9 5.09 -3.69 -18.09
C ASN A 9 5.98 -3.83 -16.84
N LEU A 10 7.13 -3.12 -16.82
CA LEU A 10 7.99 -3.02 -15.64
C LEU A 10 7.63 -1.82 -14.76
N ASP A 11 6.75 -0.93 -15.27
CA ASP A 11 6.29 0.29 -14.59
C ASP A 11 4.97 -0.01 -13.88
N ASN A 12 5.01 -0.14 -12.56
CA ASN A 12 3.86 -0.40 -11.71
C ASN A 12 2.98 0.85 -11.49
N CYS A 13 3.37 2.02 -12.02
CA CYS A 13 2.56 3.23 -12.03
C CYS A 13 2.66 4.01 -13.37
N PRO A 14 2.05 3.53 -14.48
CA PRO A 14 2.28 4.04 -15.85
C PRO A 14 2.06 5.55 -16.11
N THR A 15 1.38 6.22 -15.18
CA THR A 15 0.99 7.62 -15.24
C THR A 15 1.58 8.49 -14.12
N THR A 16 2.25 7.91 -13.13
CA THR A 16 2.71 8.60 -11.92
C THR A 16 4.14 8.22 -11.60
N SER A 17 5.05 9.18 -11.78
CA SER A 17 6.49 8.95 -11.66
C SER A 17 6.89 8.33 -10.32
N ASN A 18 7.50 7.13 -10.37
CA ASN A 18 7.99 6.40 -9.21
C ASN A 18 9.19 5.51 -9.56
N ALA A 19 10.34 6.15 -9.79
CA ALA A 19 11.59 5.44 -10.15
C ALA A 19 12.01 4.34 -9.16
N SER A 20 11.53 4.36 -7.91
CA SER A 20 11.78 3.32 -6.90
C SER A 20 10.95 2.06 -7.09
N GLN A 21 9.80 2.14 -7.80
CA GLN A 21 8.88 1.03 -8.05
C GLN A 21 8.55 0.24 -6.78
N LEU A 22 8.37 0.96 -5.66
CA LEU A 22 7.91 0.34 -4.41
C LEU A 22 6.49 -0.16 -4.60
N ASP A 23 6.20 -1.30 -4.00
CA ASP A 23 4.99 -2.12 -4.11
C ASP A 23 5.00 -3.00 -2.84
N GLU A 24 4.65 -2.38 -1.71
CA GLU A 24 4.82 -2.97 -0.37
C GLU A 24 3.95 -4.23 -0.18
N ASP A 25 2.77 -4.23 -0.79
CA ASP A 25 1.77 -5.29 -0.76
C ASP A 25 1.80 -6.21 -1.99
N GLY A 26 2.72 -5.98 -2.93
CA GLY A 26 3.02 -6.91 -4.02
C GLY A 26 1.84 -7.19 -4.96
N ASP A 27 0.85 -6.29 -5.03
CA ASP A 27 -0.35 -6.45 -5.84
C ASP A 27 -0.13 -6.01 -7.31
N GLY A 28 1.02 -5.39 -7.57
CA GLY A 28 1.47 -4.93 -8.88
C GLY A 28 1.14 -3.47 -9.17
N TYR A 29 0.54 -2.74 -8.22
CA TYR A 29 0.42 -1.29 -8.24
C TYR A 29 1.49 -0.68 -7.33
N GLY A 30 2.19 0.34 -7.82
CA GLY A 30 3.20 0.98 -6.98
C GLY A 30 2.56 1.84 -5.89
N ASP A 31 3.21 1.95 -4.73
CA ASP A 31 2.70 2.66 -3.54
C ASP A 31 2.16 4.08 -3.86
N VAL A 32 2.70 4.75 -4.88
CA VAL A 32 2.30 6.12 -5.25
C VAL A 32 1.02 6.21 -6.08
N CYS A 33 0.61 5.13 -6.72
CA CYS A 33 -0.58 5.06 -7.58
C CYS A 33 -1.58 4.00 -7.12
N ASP A 34 -1.21 3.21 -6.12
CA ASP A 34 -2.08 2.31 -5.43
C ASP A 34 -3.04 3.07 -4.50
N VAL A 35 -4.32 2.69 -4.57
CA VAL A 35 -5.42 3.27 -3.78
C VAL A 35 -5.68 2.49 -2.49
N CYS A 36 -5.07 1.31 -2.34
CA CYS A 36 -5.26 0.40 -1.22
C CYS A 36 -3.97 -0.37 -0.93
N ASN A 37 -2.96 0.33 -0.43
CA ASN A 37 -1.72 -0.32 0.01
C ASN A 37 -2.00 -1.15 1.26
N ASP A 38 -1.78 -2.46 1.19
CA ASP A 38 -2.01 -3.47 2.25
C ASP A 38 -0.70 -4.19 2.66
N PRO A 39 0.20 -3.54 3.43
CA PRO A 39 1.54 -4.06 3.70
C PRO A 39 1.62 -5.42 4.40
N ASP A 40 0.59 -5.80 5.15
CA ASP A 40 0.55 -7.04 5.93
C ASP A 40 -0.43 -8.09 5.39
N TYR A 41 -1.09 -7.79 4.27
CA TYR A 41 -1.87 -8.72 3.46
C TYR A 41 -3.11 -9.25 4.19
N ASP A 42 -3.72 -8.43 5.03
CA ASP A 42 -4.87 -8.80 5.87
C ASP A 42 -6.24 -8.44 5.23
N GLU A 43 -6.20 -7.95 4.00
CA GLU A 43 -7.31 -7.48 3.16
C GLU A 43 -7.89 -6.11 3.58
N ILE A 44 -7.16 -5.35 4.41
CA ILE A 44 -7.56 -4.02 4.88
C ILE A 44 -6.50 -3.01 4.49
N CYS A 45 -6.88 -2.03 3.65
CA CYS A 45 -5.95 -0.99 3.22
C CYS A 45 -5.31 -0.31 4.45
N GLY A 46 -4.01 -0.07 4.44
CA GLY A 46 -3.24 0.43 5.58
C GLY A 46 -3.71 1.77 6.17
N TYR A 47 -4.48 2.57 5.43
CA TYR A 47 -5.12 3.79 5.95
C TYR A 47 -6.44 3.54 6.70
N MET A 48 -7.00 2.34 6.58
CA MET A 48 -8.17 1.83 7.32
C MET A 48 -7.79 0.80 8.38
N ASP A 49 -6.57 0.26 8.32
CA ASP A 49 -6.03 -0.73 9.24
C ASP A 49 -5.49 -0.09 10.54
N ASN A 50 -5.92 -0.60 11.70
CA ASN A 50 -5.40 -0.17 13.01
C ASN A 50 -4.05 -0.80 13.37
N CYS A 51 -3.62 -1.84 12.67
CA CYS A 51 -2.30 -2.46 12.77
C CYS A 51 -1.63 -2.67 11.40
N PRO A 52 -1.27 -1.61 10.63
CA PRO A 52 -0.80 -1.64 9.20
C PRO A 52 0.46 -2.46 8.84
N SER A 53 0.92 -3.31 9.73
CA SER A 53 2.15 -4.11 9.62
C SER A 53 2.05 -5.44 10.38
N ILE A 54 0.87 -5.77 10.91
CA ILE A 54 0.56 -6.97 11.68
C ILE A 54 -0.84 -7.43 11.29
N GLU A 55 -0.89 -8.49 10.47
CA GLU A 55 -2.14 -9.12 10.00
C GLU A 55 -3.18 -9.26 11.12
N ASN A 56 -4.28 -8.50 11.02
CA ASN A 56 -5.39 -8.55 11.96
C ASN A 56 -6.74 -8.28 11.26
N PRO A 57 -7.23 -9.24 10.45
CA PRO A 57 -8.42 -9.04 9.61
C PRO A 57 -9.71 -8.75 10.39
N ASP A 58 -9.72 -9.00 11.71
CA ASP A 58 -10.85 -8.71 12.60
C ASP A 58 -10.80 -7.31 13.22
N GLN A 59 -9.70 -6.58 13.04
CA GLN A 59 -9.43 -5.22 13.54
C GLN A 59 -9.72 -5.08 15.04
N LEU A 60 -9.53 -6.15 15.81
CA LEU A 60 -9.81 -6.13 17.25
C LEU A 60 -8.78 -5.29 18.01
N ASP A 61 -9.24 -4.15 18.50
CA ASP A 61 -8.45 -3.28 19.38
C ASP A 61 -8.49 -3.78 20.83
N SER A 62 -7.60 -4.72 21.16
CA SER A 62 -7.56 -5.38 22.48
C SER A 62 -6.67 -4.71 23.52
N ASP A 63 -5.71 -3.89 23.07
CA ASP A 63 -4.79 -3.11 23.91
C ASP A 63 -5.01 -1.59 23.79
N ASN A 64 -6.07 -1.17 23.10
CA ASN A 64 -6.49 0.22 22.93
C ASN A 64 -5.42 1.04 22.20
N HIS A 65 -4.67 0.43 21.27
CA HIS A 65 -3.73 1.11 20.39
C HIS A 65 -4.52 1.89 19.33
N GLU A 66 -5.04 3.06 19.73
CA GLU A 66 -5.70 3.97 18.83
C GLU A 66 -4.81 4.31 17.62
N ARG A 67 -5.20 3.85 16.43
CA ARG A 67 -5.06 4.63 15.20
C ARG A 67 -6.36 4.58 14.39
N HIS A 68 -7.36 5.29 14.91
CA HIS A 68 -8.43 5.82 14.08
C HIS A 68 -7.90 7.03 13.31
N GLY A 69 -7.89 6.89 11.98
CA GLY A 69 -7.73 7.89 10.92
C GLY A 69 -7.39 9.33 11.27
N GLN A 70 -6.26 9.78 10.71
CA GLN A 70 -6.13 11.07 10.02
C GLN A 70 -5.29 10.90 8.76
#